data_AF-A0A7J4E4I3-F1
#
_entry.id   AF-A0A7J4E4I3-F1
#
_cell.length_a   1.000
_cell.length_b   1.000
_cell.length_c   1.000
_cell.angle_alpha   90.00
_cell.angle_beta   90.00
_cell.angle_gamma   90.00
#
_symmetry.space_group_name_H-M   'P 1'
#
loop_
_entity.id
_entity.type
_entity.pdbx_description
1 polymer ?
#
loop_
_entity_poly.entity_id
_entity_poly.type
_entity_poly.pdbx_seq_one_letter_code
_entity_poly.pdbx_strand_id
1 'polypeptide(L)'
;GKLEEIKEELKQLGFPTDRPRIRWTTIACPTHFCGKALENVKERALEVEEHLEKVFGEGLRGVKARICFSGCPNSCGHHPIAEVGLQAARITAGGGAAPAYNVYLGGKSKVSKLFLKAVPAEEVKAEVEKIFRAYLEARNNFESFRDFAESLLEGKEVGDEIREN
;
A
#
# COMPACT_ATOMS: atom_id res chain seq x y z
N GLY A 1 -26.47 19.75 14.07
CA GLY A 1 -25.75 21.03 13.90
C GLY A 1 -25.04 21.02 12.56
N LYS A 2 -24.70 22.18 12.00
CA LYS A 2 -24.19 22.33 10.63
C LYS A 2 -23.00 21.41 10.27
N LEU A 3 -22.15 21.05 11.24
CA LEU A 3 -21.06 20.11 11.02
C LEU A 3 -21.54 18.69 10.65
N GLU A 4 -22.53 18.17 11.37
CA GLU A 4 -23.03 16.80 11.13
C GLU A 4 -23.82 16.71 9.82
N GLU A 5 -24.51 17.79 9.45
CA GLU A 5 -25.16 17.94 8.14
C GLU A 5 -24.15 17.84 7.00
N ILE A 6 -23.05 18.61 7.06
CA ILE A 6 -21.97 18.56 6.04
C ILE A 6 -21.33 17.17 5.96
N LYS A 7 -21.10 16.50 7.10
CA LYS A 7 -20.54 15.14 7.10
C LYS A 7 -21.46 14.14 6.41
N GLU A 8 -22.77 14.26 6.63
CA GLU A 8 -23.75 13.38 5.99
C GLU A 8 -23.87 13.66 4.49
N GLU A 9 -23.85 14.92 4.06
CA GLU A 9 -23.79 15.30 2.63
C GLU A 9 -22.55 14.72 1.94
N LEU A 10 -21.36 14.89 2.54
CA LEU A 10 -20.12 14.33 2.00
C LEU A 10 -20.18 12.80 1.90
N LYS A 11 -20.76 12.14 2.89
CA LYS A 11 -20.96 10.68 2.87
C LYS A 11 -21.87 10.24 1.73
N GLN A 12 -22.97 10.96 1.49
CA GLN A 12 -23.88 10.69 0.36
C GLN A 12 -23.21 10.88 -1.01
N LEU A 13 -22.24 11.79 -1.11
CA LEU A 13 -21.41 11.99 -2.29
C LEU A 13 -20.26 10.95 -2.45
N GLY A 14 -20.13 10.00 -1.51
CA GLY A 14 -19.06 8.99 -1.53
C GLY A 14 -17.75 9.42 -0.85
N PHE A 15 -17.76 10.51 -0.09
CA PHE A 15 -16.63 11.04 0.67
C PHE A 15 -16.88 10.97 2.19
N PRO A 16 -17.00 9.77 2.79
CA PRO A 16 -17.18 9.62 4.23
C PRO A 16 -16.01 10.26 4.99
N THR A 17 -16.24 10.90 6.14
CA THR A 17 -15.17 11.60 6.89
C THR A 17 -14.59 10.81 8.07
N ASP A 18 -15.12 9.61 8.31
CA ASP A 18 -14.84 8.75 9.46
C ASP A 18 -13.96 7.53 9.13
N ARG A 19 -13.49 7.43 7.88
CA ARG A 19 -12.62 6.34 7.41
C ARG A 19 -11.17 6.48 7.88
N PRO A 20 -10.42 5.37 7.99
CA PRO A 20 -9.01 5.41 8.39
C PRO A 20 -8.17 6.31 7.49
N ARG A 21 -7.11 6.88 8.07
CA ARG A 21 -6.23 7.83 7.39
C ARG A 21 -5.65 7.31 6.07
N ILE A 22 -5.45 5.99 5.97
CA ILE A 22 -4.83 5.35 4.82
C ILE A 22 -5.56 5.62 3.51
N ARG A 23 -6.91 5.69 3.53
CA ARG A 23 -7.74 6.06 2.38
C ARG A 23 -7.35 7.41 1.79
N TRP A 24 -7.17 8.41 2.67
CA TRP A 24 -6.87 9.78 2.28
C TRP A 24 -5.42 10.01 1.89
N THR A 25 -4.55 9.05 2.20
CA THR A 25 -3.12 9.16 1.93
C THR A 25 -2.61 8.12 0.95
N THR A 26 -3.51 7.32 0.37
CA THR A 26 -3.19 6.43 -0.73
C THR A 26 -3.13 7.23 -2.03
N ILE A 27 -2.07 7.03 -2.80
CA ILE A 27 -1.81 7.77 -4.04
C ILE A 27 -1.63 6.76 -5.16
N ALA A 28 -2.25 6.99 -6.31
CA ALA A 28 -2.08 6.18 -7.52
C ALA A 28 -1.95 7.09 -8.74
N CYS A 29 -0.96 6.81 -9.60
CA CYS A 29 -0.79 7.59 -10.83
C CYS A 29 -1.92 7.33 -11.85
N PRO A 30 -2.19 8.25 -12.79
CA PRO A 30 -3.19 8.01 -13.84
C PRO A 30 -2.71 6.95 -14.83
N THR A 31 -3.37 5.80 -14.85
CA THR A 31 -2.99 4.65 -15.68
C THR A 31 -3.84 4.48 -16.93
N HIS A 32 -5.13 4.84 -16.90
CA HIS A 32 -6.07 4.66 -18.03
C HIS A 32 -5.64 5.33 -19.35
N PHE A 33 -4.90 6.44 -19.27
CA PHE A 33 -4.48 7.22 -20.46
C PHE A 33 -2.96 7.19 -20.67
N CYS A 34 -2.21 6.58 -19.75
CA CYS A 34 -0.76 6.62 -19.79
C CYS A 34 -0.22 5.47 -20.65
N GLY A 35 0.41 5.79 -21.78
CA GLY A 35 1.02 4.79 -22.68
C GLY A 35 2.20 4.02 -22.09
N LYS A 36 2.63 4.33 -20.85
CA LYS A 36 3.70 3.61 -20.13
C LYS A 36 3.17 2.73 -19.01
N ALA A 37 1.88 2.80 -18.68
CA ALA A 37 1.32 2.02 -17.60
C ALA A 37 1.35 0.52 -17.96
N LEU A 38 1.86 -0.29 -17.04
CA LEU A 38 1.89 -1.74 -17.17
C LEU A 38 0.61 -2.41 -16.65
N GLU A 39 -0.13 -1.71 -15.78
CA GLU A 39 -1.39 -2.14 -15.17
C GLU A 39 -2.24 -0.93 -14.77
N ASN A 40 -3.52 -1.16 -14.48
CA ASN A 40 -4.41 -0.20 -13.86
C ASN A 40 -4.22 -0.12 -12.32
N VAL A 41 -3.23 0.67 -11.91
CA VAL A 41 -2.90 0.80 -10.49
C VAL A 41 -3.90 1.61 -9.66
N LYS A 42 -4.85 2.32 -10.30
CA LYS A 42 -5.94 3.01 -9.58
C LYS A 42 -6.95 2.02 -9.03
N GLU A 43 -7.40 1.09 -9.85
CA GLU A 43 -8.28 -0.01 -9.41
C GLU A 43 -7.59 -0.83 -8.34
N ARG A 44 -6.30 -1.17 -8.55
CA ARG A 44 -5.54 -1.90 -7.53
C ARG A 44 -5.44 -1.13 -6.20
N ALA A 45 -5.24 0.17 -6.24
CA ALA A 45 -5.18 0.99 -5.02
C ALA A 45 -6.50 0.95 -4.24
N LEU A 46 -7.63 1.05 -4.95
CA LEU A 46 -8.97 0.92 -4.36
C LEU A 46 -9.18 -0.47 -3.74
N GLU A 47 -8.82 -1.52 -4.46
CA GLU A 47 -8.93 -2.90 -3.95
C GLU A 47 -8.11 -3.12 -2.67
N VAL A 48 -6.89 -2.55 -2.61
CA VAL A 48 -6.02 -2.67 -1.44
C VAL A 48 -6.56 -1.87 -0.26
N GLU A 49 -6.98 -0.61 -0.44
CA GLU A 49 -7.53 0.17 0.67
C GLU A 49 -8.81 -0.46 1.24
N GLU A 50 -9.73 -0.89 0.38
CA GLU A 50 -11.00 -1.48 0.80
C GLU A 50 -10.78 -2.78 1.56
N HIS A 51 -9.81 -3.58 1.11
CA HIS A 51 -9.43 -4.81 1.76
C HIS A 51 -8.80 -4.57 3.13
N LEU A 52 -7.86 -3.64 3.25
CA LEU A 52 -7.27 -3.29 4.55
C LEU A 52 -8.33 -2.76 5.51
N GLU A 53 -9.22 -1.87 5.05
CA GLU A 53 -10.32 -1.36 5.86
C GLU A 53 -11.26 -2.48 6.33
N LYS A 54 -11.58 -3.44 5.46
CA LYS A 54 -12.42 -4.60 5.80
C LYS A 54 -11.76 -5.52 6.82
N VAL A 55 -10.46 -5.77 6.69
CA VAL A 55 -9.73 -6.73 7.55
C VAL A 55 -9.40 -6.13 8.92
N PHE A 56 -8.98 -4.87 8.97
CA PHE A 56 -8.43 -4.27 10.19
C PHE A 56 -9.33 -3.23 10.84
N GLY A 57 -10.30 -2.66 10.11
CA GLY A 57 -11.26 -1.67 10.62
C GLY A 57 -10.60 -0.55 11.44
N GLU A 58 -11.04 -0.41 12.70
CA GLU A 58 -10.54 0.58 13.66
C GLU A 58 -9.04 0.46 13.96
N GLY A 59 -8.44 -0.72 13.78
CA GLY A 59 -7.01 -0.95 13.97
C GLY A 59 -6.13 -0.03 13.10
N LEU A 60 -6.65 0.44 11.97
CA LEU A 60 -5.95 1.34 11.05
C LEU A 60 -5.97 2.81 11.45
N ARG A 61 -6.86 3.25 12.37
CA ARG A 61 -6.99 4.69 12.69
C ARG A 61 -5.72 5.32 13.25
N GLY A 62 -4.91 4.55 13.98
CA GLY A 62 -3.62 4.99 14.52
C GLY A 62 -2.45 4.88 13.55
N VAL A 63 -2.65 4.27 12.38
CA VAL A 63 -1.55 3.94 11.46
C VAL A 63 -1.16 5.17 10.62
N LYS A 64 0.09 5.62 10.79
CA LYS A 64 0.67 6.74 10.04
C LYS A 64 1.56 6.23 8.91
N ALA A 65 0.96 5.55 7.93
CA ALA A 65 1.63 5.06 6.72
C ALA A 65 0.90 5.53 5.47
N ARG A 66 1.62 5.67 4.35
CA ARG A 66 1.05 5.94 3.02
C ARG A 66 1.30 4.74 2.12
N ILE A 67 0.33 4.45 1.26
CA ILE A 67 0.46 3.47 0.18
C ILE A 67 0.50 4.23 -1.14
N CYS A 68 1.54 4.04 -1.93
CA CYS A 68 1.72 4.76 -3.18
C CYS A 68 1.94 3.81 -4.35
N PHE A 69 1.10 3.92 -5.38
CA PHE A 69 1.10 3.07 -6.55
C PHE A 69 1.59 3.80 -7.80
N SER A 70 2.54 3.19 -8.50
CA SER A 70 3.01 3.68 -9.80
C SER A 70 2.90 2.59 -10.85
N GLY A 71 2.23 2.88 -11.96
CA GLY A 71 2.06 1.94 -13.08
C GLY A 71 3.32 1.70 -13.91
N CYS A 72 4.43 2.39 -13.62
CA CYS A 72 5.73 2.17 -14.24
C CYS A 72 6.86 2.75 -13.36
N PRO A 73 8.15 2.53 -13.71
CA PRO A 73 9.29 3.03 -12.94
C PRO A 73 9.43 4.56 -12.85
N ASN A 74 8.69 5.34 -13.65
CA ASN A 74 8.79 6.81 -13.63
C ASN A 74 8.23 7.46 -12.36
N SER A 75 7.60 6.68 -11.46
CA SER A 75 7.25 7.13 -10.12
C SER A 75 6.27 8.32 -10.05
N CYS A 76 5.39 8.52 -11.02
CA CYS A 76 4.37 9.57 -10.93
C CYS A 76 3.42 9.41 -9.72
N GLY A 77 3.33 8.20 -9.16
CA GLY A 77 2.57 7.94 -7.92
C GLY A 77 3.41 7.98 -6.65
N HIS A 78 4.68 8.38 -6.73
CA HIS A 78 5.58 8.59 -5.60
C HIS A 78 5.89 7.33 -4.75
N HIS A 79 5.89 6.14 -5.38
CA HIS A 79 6.22 4.88 -4.70
C HIS A 79 7.58 4.88 -3.97
N PRO A 80 8.68 5.52 -4.44
CA PRO A 80 9.99 5.46 -3.79
C PRO A 80 10.08 6.25 -2.48
N ILE A 81 9.08 7.08 -2.15
CA ILE A 81 9.10 7.91 -0.94
C ILE A 81 7.95 7.56 0.01
N ALA A 82 7.18 6.52 -0.30
CA ALA A 82 6.09 6.05 0.53
C ALA A 82 6.57 5.03 1.56
N GLU A 83 5.89 4.98 2.69
CA GLU A 83 6.10 3.93 3.69
C GLU A 83 5.87 2.54 3.07
N VAL A 84 4.87 2.42 2.19
CA VAL A 84 4.62 1.25 1.33
C VAL A 84 4.47 1.70 -0.13
N GLY A 85 5.43 1.34 -0.98
CA GLY A 85 5.48 1.74 -2.39
C GLY A 85 5.28 0.57 -3.33
N LEU A 86 4.35 0.69 -4.29
CA LEU A 86 4.00 -0.37 -5.24
C LEU A 86 4.31 0.11 -6.65
N GLN A 87 5.24 -0.57 -7.32
CA GLN A 87 5.62 -0.29 -8.70
C GLN A 87 5.18 -1.45 -9.59
N ALA A 88 4.30 -1.18 -10.55
CA ALA A 88 3.90 -2.20 -11.53
C ALA A 88 5.13 -2.71 -12.30
N ALA A 89 5.11 -4.01 -12.59
CA ALA A 89 6.13 -4.80 -13.22
C ALA A 89 5.47 -5.87 -14.11
N ARG A 90 6.29 -6.67 -14.78
CA ARG A 90 5.85 -7.85 -15.51
C ARG A 90 6.66 -9.06 -15.08
N ILE A 91 6.00 -10.19 -14.97
CA ILE A 91 6.63 -11.50 -14.75
C ILE A 91 6.32 -12.41 -15.92
N THR A 92 7.19 -13.39 -16.16
CA THR A 92 6.90 -14.47 -17.10
C THR A 92 6.32 -15.63 -16.31
N ALA A 93 5.05 -15.94 -16.55
CA ALA A 93 4.34 -17.04 -15.92
C ALA A 93 3.53 -17.79 -16.98
N GLY A 94 3.56 -19.13 -16.96
CA GLY A 94 2.76 -19.97 -17.87
C GLY A 94 3.00 -19.73 -19.37
N GLY A 95 4.18 -19.22 -19.75
CA GLY A 95 4.51 -18.91 -21.16
C GLY A 95 4.09 -17.53 -21.65
N GLY A 96 3.55 -16.66 -20.78
CA GLY A 96 3.15 -15.29 -21.12
C GLY A 96 3.63 -14.25 -20.10
N ALA A 97 3.52 -12.97 -20.45
CA ALA A 97 3.78 -11.86 -19.53
C ALA A 97 2.51 -11.59 -18.69
N ALA A 98 2.63 -11.73 -17.38
CA ALA A 98 1.56 -11.44 -16.41
C ALA A 98 1.88 -10.15 -15.63
N PRO A 99 0.84 -9.41 -15.18
CA PRO A 99 1.02 -8.21 -14.36
C PRO A 99 1.55 -8.58 -12.97
N ALA A 100 2.44 -7.74 -12.45
CA ALA A 100 3.04 -7.94 -11.14
C ALA A 100 3.40 -6.59 -10.51
N TYR A 101 3.82 -6.60 -9.24
CA TYR A 101 4.33 -5.46 -8.50
C TYR A 101 5.67 -5.74 -7.85
N ASN A 102 6.55 -4.75 -7.90
CA ASN A 102 7.64 -4.63 -6.94
C ASN A 102 7.11 -3.84 -5.74
N VAL A 103 7.26 -4.40 -4.54
CA VAL A 103 6.85 -3.79 -3.27
C VAL A 103 8.08 -3.22 -2.60
N TYR A 104 7.99 -1.95 -2.22
CA TYR A 104 9.05 -1.18 -1.56
C TYR A 104 8.58 -0.75 -0.18
N LEU A 105 9.51 -0.70 0.79
CA LEU A 105 9.24 -0.31 2.16
C LEU A 105 10.21 0.75 2.67
N GLY A 106 9.78 1.49 3.70
CA GLY A 106 10.66 2.38 4.48
C GLY A 106 10.93 3.75 3.85
N GLY A 107 10.14 4.17 2.86
CA GLY A 107 10.18 5.54 2.35
C GLY A 107 9.62 6.55 3.37
N LYS A 108 10.02 7.82 3.27
CA LYS A 108 9.44 9.04 3.89
C LYS A 108 10.48 10.17 3.86
N SER A 109 11.45 10.12 4.77
CA SER A 109 12.62 11.00 4.81
C SER A 109 13.81 10.43 4.03
N LYS A 110 13.76 9.13 3.70
CA LYS A 110 14.68 8.44 2.80
C LYS A 110 13.90 7.76 1.68
N VAL A 111 14.62 7.31 0.66
CA VAL A 111 14.09 6.46 -0.41
C VAL A 111 13.81 5.05 0.14
N SER A 112 12.65 4.51 -0.20
CA SER A 112 12.24 3.14 0.14
C SER A 112 13.14 2.11 -0.52
N LYS A 113 13.30 0.94 0.11
CA LYS A 113 14.07 -0.19 -0.45
C LYS A 113 13.13 -1.25 -1.00
N LEU A 114 13.58 -1.96 -2.03
CA LEU A 114 12.84 -3.11 -2.57
C LEU A 114 12.72 -4.19 -1.49
N PHE A 115 11.50 -4.61 -1.20
CA PHE A 115 11.19 -5.63 -0.20
C PHE A 115 10.75 -6.94 -0.87
N LEU A 116 9.74 -6.87 -1.75
CA LEU A 116 9.31 -8.00 -2.57
C LEU A 116 9.44 -7.63 -4.04
N LYS A 117 9.93 -8.57 -4.85
CA LYS A 117 10.13 -8.38 -6.28
C LYS A 117 9.12 -9.23 -7.05
N ALA A 118 8.48 -8.63 -8.05
CA ALA A 118 7.67 -9.38 -9.00
C ALA A 118 6.51 -10.19 -8.36
N VAL A 119 5.85 -9.62 -7.35
CA VAL A 119 4.64 -10.18 -6.73
C VAL A 119 3.52 -10.19 -7.77
N PRO A 120 2.89 -11.32 -8.09
CA PRO A 120 1.73 -11.36 -8.98
C PRO A 120 0.66 -10.34 -8.59
N ALA A 121 0.03 -9.68 -9.56
CA ALA A 121 -0.89 -8.57 -9.27
C ALA A 121 -2.09 -9.01 -8.40
N GLU A 122 -2.55 -10.25 -8.59
CA GLU A 122 -3.57 -10.91 -7.80
C GLU A 122 -3.18 -11.14 -6.33
N GLU A 123 -1.88 -11.28 -6.04
CA GLU A 123 -1.34 -11.54 -4.70
C GLU A 123 -0.97 -10.26 -3.95
N VAL A 124 -0.74 -9.14 -4.64
CA VAL A 124 -0.24 -7.89 -4.02
C VAL A 124 -1.11 -7.40 -2.85
N LYS A 125 -2.42 -7.65 -2.92
CA LYS A 125 -3.35 -7.28 -1.85
C LYS A 125 -3.11 -8.08 -0.57
N ALA A 126 -2.87 -9.38 -0.71
CA ALA A 126 -2.53 -10.26 0.42
C ALA A 126 -1.16 -9.91 0.99
N GLU A 127 -0.18 -9.61 0.14
CA GLU A 127 1.15 -9.19 0.58
C GLU A 127 1.13 -7.87 1.37
N VAL A 128 0.36 -6.88 0.92
CA VAL A 128 0.15 -5.65 1.69
C VAL A 128 -0.56 -5.94 3.00
N GLU A 129 -1.56 -6.83 3.02
CA GLU A 129 -2.22 -7.24 4.27
C GLU A 129 -1.22 -7.84 5.27
N LYS A 130 -0.36 -8.79 4.83
CA LYS A 130 0.68 -9.41 5.67
C LYS A 130 1.58 -8.36 6.32
N ILE A 131 2.02 -7.35 5.56
CA ILE A 131 2.85 -6.25 6.06
C ILE A 131 2.11 -5.44 7.15
N PHE A 132 0.85 -5.08 6.91
CA PHE A 132 0.06 -4.32 7.89
C PHE A 132 -0.29 -5.14 9.13
N ARG A 133 -0.57 -6.44 8.98
CA ARG A 133 -0.82 -7.37 10.08
C ARG A 133 0.40 -7.44 11.00
N ALA A 134 1.58 -7.72 10.44
CA ALA A 134 2.83 -7.79 11.19
C ALA A 134 3.14 -6.45 11.89
N TYR A 135 2.90 -5.31 11.21
CA TYR A 135 3.04 -4.00 11.86
C TYR A 135 2.10 -3.87 13.05
N LEU A 136 0.81 -4.17 12.88
CA LEU A 136 -0.19 -3.98 13.92
C LEU A 136 0.07 -4.85 15.16
N GLU A 137 0.60 -6.06 14.96
CA GLU A 137 0.98 -6.99 16.03
C GLU A 137 2.23 -6.50 16.79
N ALA A 138 3.22 -5.95 16.08
CA ALA A 138 4.50 -5.55 16.67
C ALA A 138 4.62 -4.04 16.97
N ARG A 139 3.62 -3.20 16.64
CA ARG A 139 3.73 -1.73 16.64
C ARG A 139 4.18 -1.09 17.94
N ASN A 140 3.96 -1.74 19.09
CA ASN A 140 4.39 -1.21 20.39
C ASN A 140 5.91 -1.29 20.60
N ASN A 141 6.62 -2.05 19.77
CA ASN A 141 8.08 -2.19 19.80
C ASN A 141 8.77 -1.17 18.87
N PHE A 142 8.01 -0.36 18.12
CA PHE A 142 8.52 0.56 17.12
C PHE A 142 7.96 1.96 17.32
N GLU A 143 8.78 2.99 17.13
CA GLU A 143 8.32 4.39 17.23
C GLU A 143 7.39 4.77 16.06
N SER A 144 7.57 4.13 14.90
CA SER A 144 6.77 4.37 13.71
C SER A 144 6.72 3.17 12.76
N PHE A 145 5.79 3.21 11.79
CA PHE A 145 5.74 2.23 10.69
C PHE A 145 7.07 2.14 9.93
N ARG A 146 7.78 3.27 9.82
CA ARG A 146 9.07 3.31 9.13
C ARG A 146 10.13 2.52 9.88
N ASP A 147 10.18 2.63 11.21
CA ASP A 147 11.17 1.91 12.01
C ASP A 147 10.90 0.39 11.97
N PHE A 148 9.62 0.01 11.98
CA PHE A 148 9.19 -1.36 11.70
C PHE A 148 9.64 -1.83 10.31
N ALA A 149 9.40 -1.02 9.27
CA ALA A 149 9.81 -1.34 7.90
C ALA A 149 11.33 -1.46 7.76
N GLU A 150 12.11 -0.63 8.44
CA GLU A 150 13.57 -0.74 8.47
C GLU A 150 14.01 -2.05 9.14
N SER A 151 13.38 -2.46 10.25
CA SER A 151 13.63 -3.76 10.89
C SER A 151 13.34 -4.94 9.97
N LEU A 152 12.22 -4.90 9.23
CA LEU A 152 11.87 -5.91 8.23
C LEU A 152 12.91 -6.00 7.11
N LEU A 153 13.35 -4.86 6.59
CA LEU A 153 14.36 -4.78 5.52
C LEU A 153 15.74 -5.28 5.97
N GLU A 154 16.07 -5.15 7.25
CA GLU A 154 17.32 -5.63 7.86
C GLU A 154 17.27 -7.10 8.27
N GLY A 155 16.12 -7.77 8.16
CA GLY A 155 15.95 -9.17 8.57
C GLY A 155 16.04 -9.39 10.08
N LYS A 156 15.73 -8.37 10.88
CA LYS A 156 15.70 -8.49 12.34
C LYS A 156 14.32 -8.99 12.78
N GLU A 157 14.28 -10.23 13.28
CA GLU A 157 13.22 -10.95 14.02
C GLU A 157 11.81 -11.10 13.40
N VAL A 158 11.43 -10.38 12.32
CA VAL A 158 10.07 -10.45 11.74
C VAL A 158 10.07 -10.80 10.23
N GLY A 159 11.25 -11.00 9.64
CA GLY A 159 11.40 -11.23 8.21
C GLY A 159 11.12 -12.66 7.73
N ASP A 160 11.29 -13.65 8.60
CA ASP A 160 11.25 -15.06 8.20
C ASP A 160 9.81 -15.61 8.09
N GLU A 161 8.88 -15.17 8.96
CA GLU A 161 7.47 -15.60 8.90
C GLU A 161 6.68 -15.00 7.72
N ILE A 162 7.10 -13.85 7.17
CA ILE A 162 6.45 -13.18 6.04
C ILE A 162 6.95 -13.73 4.69
N ARG A 163 8.14 -14.37 4.66
CA ARG A 163 8.76 -14.90 3.44
C ARG A 163 8.45 -16.38 3.16
N GLU A 164 7.89 -17.11 4.12
CA GLU A 164 7.63 -18.56 4.01
C GLU A 164 6.14 -18.95 3.89
N ASN A 165 5.21 -17.99 3.84
CA ASN A 165 3.77 -18.21 3.56
C ASN A 165 3.29 -17.29 2.42
#